data_AF-A0A1M7QNT1-F1
#
_entry.id   AF-A0A1M7QNT1-F1
#
_cell.length_a   1.000
_cell.length_b   1.000
_cell.length_c   1.000
_cell.angle_alpha   90.00
_cell.angle_beta   90.00
_cell.angle_gamma   90.00
#
_symmetry.space_group_name_H-M   'P 1'
#
loop_
_entity.id
_entity.type
_entity.pdbx_description
1 polymer ?
#
loop_
_entity_poly.entity_id
_entity_poly.type
_entity_poly.pdbx_seq_one_letter_code
_entity_poly.pdbx_strand_id
1 'polypeptide(L)'
;MKTTTPATAVPDEAREISLYTIILEFGGGTYVSQTRAPSKESALSSWCKTIRIDKDFGPDSYRLAEEIEHEADAARLSLLDGLESAWSFTTVLNDRLILGHVIKTVPPPA
;
A
#
# COMPACT_ATOMS: atom_id res chain seq x y z
N MET A 1 -42.79 5.48 -26.82
CA MET A 1 -42.23 6.30 -25.73
C MET A 1 -41.86 5.38 -24.57
N LYS A 2 -40.57 5.18 -24.30
CA LYS A 2 -40.08 4.54 -23.07
C LYS A 2 -39.26 5.58 -22.32
N THR A 3 -39.77 6.04 -21.20
CA THR A 3 -39.08 6.94 -20.28
C THR A 3 -37.98 6.15 -19.56
N THR A 4 -36.73 6.49 -19.84
CA THR A 4 -35.58 5.98 -19.09
C THR A 4 -35.20 7.04 -18.07
N THR A 5 -35.42 6.75 -16.79
CA THR A 5 -34.94 7.55 -15.66
C THR A 5 -33.40 7.51 -15.65
N PRO A 6 -32.69 8.64 -15.51
CA PRO A 6 -31.24 8.61 -15.39
C PRO A 6 -30.85 8.08 -14.00
N ALA A 7 -29.88 7.17 -13.96
CA ALA A 7 -29.24 6.73 -12.73
C ALA A 7 -28.54 7.93 -12.08
N THR A 8 -28.99 8.29 -10.87
CA THR A 8 -28.32 9.27 -10.03
C THR A 8 -26.93 8.73 -9.67
N ALA A 9 -25.88 9.35 -10.21
CA ALA A 9 -24.53 9.15 -9.72
C ALA A 9 -24.50 9.60 -8.25
N VAL A 10 -24.22 8.66 -7.36
CA VAL A 10 -24.00 8.95 -5.93
C VAL A 10 -22.70 9.76 -5.84
N PRO A 11 -22.66 10.91 -5.15
CA PRO A 11 -21.43 11.70 -5.02
C PRO A 11 -20.37 10.89 -4.28
N ASP A 12 -19.11 11.09 -4.67
CA ASP A 12 -17.90 10.57 -4.04
C ASP A 12 -17.94 10.85 -2.53
N GLU A 13 -18.35 9.86 -1.74
CA GLU A 13 -18.14 9.87 -0.29
C GLU A 13 -16.63 10.04 -0.09
N ALA A 14 -16.23 11.17 0.50
CA ALA A 14 -14.84 11.50 0.75
C ALA A 14 -14.14 10.28 1.36
N ARG A 15 -13.32 9.59 0.55
CA ARG A 15 -12.65 8.35 0.97
C ARG A 15 -11.92 8.63 2.28
N GLU A 16 -12.32 7.96 3.34
CA GLU A 16 -11.77 8.17 4.67
C GLU A 16 -10.25 7.94 4.65
N ILE A 17 -9.49 9.01 4.87
CA ILE A 17 -8.02 8.94 4.88
C ILE A 17 -7.59 8.27 6.18
N SER A 18 -7.14 7.03 6.06
CA SER A 18 -6.63 6.23 7.18
C SER A 18 -5.12 6.38 7.32
N LEU A 19 -4.60 6.19 8.53
CA LEU A 19 -3.16 6.06 8.76
C LEU A 19 -2.75 4.61 8.48
N TYR A 20 -1.71 4.43 7.68
CA TYR A 20 -1.10 3.14 7.40
C TYR A 20 0.34 3.13 7.86
N THR A 21 0.77 2.02 8.44
CA THR A 21 2.16 1.69 8.70
C THR A 21 2.63 0.70 7.64
N ILE A 22 3.76 0.99 7.00
CA ILE A 22 4.41 0.11 6.04
C ILE A 22 5.69 -0.39 6.69
N ILE A 23 5.87 -1.70 6.73
CA ILE A 23 7.06 -2.38 7.22
C ILE A 23 7.64 -3.16 6.06
N LEU A 24 8.94 -3.02 5.80
CA LEU A 24 9.65 -3.74 4.76
C LEU A 24 10.92 -4.37 5.32
N GLU A 25 11.12 -5.65 5.06
CA GLU A 25 12.37 -6.36 5.28
C GLU A 25 13.08 -6.51 3.93
N PHE A 26 14.29 -5.97 3.82
CA PHE A 26 15.10 -6.08 2.61
C PHE A 26 16.59 -5.90 2.91
N GLY A 27 17.45 -6.72 2.30
CA GLY A 27 18.90 -6.55 2.40
C GLY A 27 19.48 -6.68 3.82
N GLY A 28 18.75 -7.35 4.73
CA GLY A 28 19.14 -7.48 6.14
C GLY A 28 18.72 -6.31 7.03
N GLY A 29 17.96 -5.34 6.50
CA GLY A 29 17.39 -4.23 7.27
C GLY A 29 15.87 -4.27 7.33
N THR A 30 15.34 -3.68 8.39
CA THR A 30 13.92 -3.40 8.61
C THR A 30 13.66 -1.92 8.40
N TYR A 31 12.72 -1.58 7.52
CA TYR A 31 12.34 -0.22 7.18
C TYR A 31 10.89 0.01 7.55
N VAL A 32 10.61 1.10 8.27
CA VAL A 32 9.27 1.42 8.75
C VAL A 32 8.93 2.85 8.38
N SER A 33 7.76 3.05 7.78
CA SER A 33 7.22 4.36 7.49
C SER A 33 5.72 4.39 7.76
N GLN A 34 5.18 5.59 7.97
CA GLN A 34 3.74 5.79 8.09
C GLN A 34 3.26 6.81 7.07
N THR A 35 2.12 6.54 6.47
CA THR A 35 1.51 7.43 5.49
C THR A 35 -0.01 7.44 5.63
N ARG A 36 -0.60 8.58 5.28
CA ARG A 36 -2.04 8.76 5.26
C ARG A 36 -2.55 8.55 3.85
N ALA A 37 -3.50 7.66 3.67
CA ALA A 37 -4.02 7.32 2.36
C ALA A 37 -5.48 6.83 2.43
N PRO A 38 -6.23 6.86 1.32
CA PRO A 38 -7.58 6.31 1.27
C PRO A 38 -7.62 4.77 1.26
N SER A 39 -6.55 4.10 0.84
CA SER A 39 -6.45 2.64 0.77
C SER A 39 -5.03 2.14 1.02
N LYS A 40 -4.87 0.85 1.30
CA LYS A 40 -3.56 0.19 1.47
C LYS A 40 -2.68 0.27 0.21
N GLU A 41 -3.28 0.16 -0.98
CA GLU A 41 -2.58 0.27 -2.26
C GLU A 41 -2.07 1.71 -2.47
N SER A 42 -2.93 2.69 -2.21
CA SER A 42 -2.54 4.10 -2.29
C SER A 42 -1.50 4.51 -1.25
N ALA A 43 -1.53 3.91 -0.05
CA ALA A 43 -0.48 4.07 0.96
C ALA A 43 0.86 3.55 0.43
N LEU A 44 0.88 2.33 -0.12
CA LEU A 44 2.11 1.72 -0.64
C LEU A 44 2.66 2.50 -1.84
N SER A 45 1.82 2.92 -2.78
CA SER A 45 2.24 3.79 -3.90
C SER A 45 2.79 5.12 -3.42
N SER A 46 2.18 5.74 -2.41
CA SER A 46 2.67 7.02 -1.86
C SER A 46 4.05 6.85 -1.23
N TRP A 47 4.27 5.76 -0.50
CA TRP A 47 5.57 5.44 0.07
C TRP A 47 6.63 5.08 -1.00
N CYS A 48 6.24 4.36 -2.05
CA CYS A 48 7.13 4.07 -3.18
C CYS A 48 7.62 5.34 -3.89
N LYS A 49 6.78 6.38 -3.98
CA LYS A 49 7.21 7.72 -4.45
C LYS A 49 8.26 8.33 -3.53
N THR A 50 8.08 8.25 -2.21
CA THR A 50 9.07 8.72 -1.22
C THR A 50 10.40 8.00 -1.40
N ILE A 51 10.40 6.67 -1.46
CA ILE A 51 11.62 5.87 -1.65
C ILE A 51 12.39 6.29 -2.91
N ARG A 52 11.69 6.54 -4.02
CA ARG A 52 12.31 6.98 -5.28
C ARG A 52 13.00 8.34 -5.14
N ILE A 53 12.38 9.26 -4.42
CA ILE A 53 12.88 10.63 -4.23
C ILE A 53 14.05 10.64 -3.26
N ASP A 54 13.88 10.02 -2.09
CA ASP A 54 14.83 10.08 -0.97
C ASP A 54 16.02 9.14 -1.17
N LYS A 55 15.85 8.13 -2.03
CA LYS A 55 16.85 7.10 -2.37
C LYS A 55 17.34 6.32 -1.15
N ASP A 56 16.42 5.97 -0.26
CA ASP A 56 16.68 5.22 0.99
C ASP A 56 17.44 3.89 0.78
N PHE A 57 17.32 3.31 -0.42
CA PHE A 57 17.96 2.05 -0.81
C PHE A 57 19.06 2.27 -1.86
N GLY A 58 19.59 3.49 -1.96
CA GLY A 58 20.63 3.86 -2.92
C GLY A 58 20.20 3.58 -4.37
N PRO A 59 21.05 2.96 -5.20
CA PRO A 59 20.74 2.64 -6.60
C PRO A 59 19.52 1.75 -6.80
N ASP A 60 19.18 0.92 -5.81
CA ASP A 60 18.05 -0.02 -5.90
C ASP A 60 16.69 0.65 -5.69
N SER A 61 16.65 1.88 -5.15
CA SER A 61 15.40 2.56 -4.72
C SER A 61 14.32 2.62 -5.81
N TYR A 62 14.72 2.87 -7.06
CA TYR A 62 13.75 2.96 -8.15
C TYR A 62 13.14 1.60 -8.50
N ARG A 63 13.99 0.57 -8.67
CA ARG A 63 13.56 -0.78 -9.02
C ARG A 63 12.80 -1.44 -7.87
N LEU A 64 13.24 -1.21 -6.63
CA LEU A 64 12.54 -1.67 -5.43
C LEU A 64 11.12 -1.11 -5.38
N ALA A 65 10.95 0.20 -5.60
CA ALA A 65 9.64 0.83 -5.64
C ALA A 65 8.76 0.29 -6.80
N GLU A 66 9.34 -0.01 -7.95
CA GLU A 66 8.63 -0.60 -9.10
C GLU A 66 8.12 -2.03 -8.81
N GLU A 67 8.96 -2.90 -8.25
CA GLU A 67 8.56 -4.27 -7.88
C GLU A 67 7.44 -4.25 -6.82
N ILE A 68 7.52 -3.33 -5.85
CA ILE A 68 6.51 -3.20 -4.79
C ILE A 68 5.18 -2.67 -5.34
N GLU A 69 5.21 -1.67 -6.23
CA GLU A 69 3.99 -1.17 -6.88
C GLU A 69 3.34 -2.24 -7.75
N HIS A 70 4.14 -3.07 -8.44
CA HIS A 70 3.62 -4.18 -9.22
C HIS A 70 2.82 -5.18 -8.35
N GLU A 71 3.26 -5.45 -7.13
CA GLU A 71 2.49 -6.27 -6.17
C GLU A 71 1.16 -5.61 -5.76
N ALA A 72 1.16 -4.30 -5.52
CA ALA A 72 -0.07 -3.57 -5.19
C ALA A 72 -1.07 -3.55 -6.35
N ASP A 73 -0.61 -3.28 -7.57
CA ASP A 73 -1.44 -3.19 -8.76
C ASP A 73 -2.02 -4.55 -9.17
N ALA A 74 -1.26 -5.62 -8.94
CA ALA A 74 -1.74 -6.98 -9.13
C ALA A 74 -2.66 -7.48 -8.00
N ALA A 75 -3.02 -6.61 -7.05
CA ALA A 75 -3.83 -6.93 -5.87
C ALA A 75 -3.24 -8.08 -5.03
N ARG A 76 -1.92 -8.22 -4.96
CA ARG A 76 -1.21 -9.27 -4.22
C ARG A 76 -0.90 -8.92 -2.76
N LEU A 77 -1.65 -7.96 -2.21
CA LEU A 77 -1.66 -7.64 -0.78
C LEU A 77 -2.61 -8.61 -0.06
N SER A 78 -2.07 -9.72 0.44
CA SER A 78 -2.84 -10.78 1.09
C SER A 78 -3.22 -10.38 2.52
N LEU A 79 -4.51 -10.41 2.85
CA LEU A 79 -4.97 -10.20 4.23
C LEU A 79 -4.45 -11.34 5.11
N LEU A 80 -3.90 -11.01 6.27
CA LEU A 80 -3.41 -12.01 7.21
C LEU A 80 -4.56 -12.65 7.99
N ASP A 81 -4.51 -13.97 8.17
CA ASP A 81 -5.54 -14.73 8.86
C ASP A 81 -5.80 -14.22 10.28
N GLY A 82 -7.06 -13.97 10.60
CA GLY A 82 -7.49 -13.46 11.89
C GLY A 82 -7.28 -11.96 12.10
N LEU A 83 -6.78 -11.23 11.10
CA LEU A 83 -6.63 -9.77 11.12
C LEU A 83 -7.57 -9.10 10.12
N GLU A 84 -8.03 -7.90 10.44
CA GLU A 84 -8.92 -7.10 9.57
C GLU A 84 -8.17 -5.94 8.89
N SER A 85 -6.97 -5.63 9.37
CA SER A 85 -6.26 -4.39 9.07
C SER A 85 -4.79 -4.59 8.70
N ALA A 86 -4.34 -5.81 8.46
CA ALA A 86 -2.95 -6.11 8.15
C ALA A 86 -2.83 -7.01 6.92
N TRP A 87 -2.07 -6.53 5.94
CA TRP A 87 -1.80 -7.23 4.69
C TRP A 87 -0.31 -7.51 4.55
N SER A 88 0.03 -8.61 3.90
CA SER A 88 1.40 -8.98 3.58
C SER A 88 1.56 -9.17 2.08
N PHE A 89 2.77 -8.89 1.60
CA PHE A 89 3.20 -9.19 0.25
C PHE A 89 4.67 -9.60 0.26
N THR A 90 5.07 -10.29 -0.80
CA THR A 90 6.47 -10.63 -1.04
C THR A 90 6.79 -10.38 -2.50
N THR A 91 7.98 -9.87 -2.77
CA THR A 91 8.54 -9.80 -4.13
C THR A 91 10.04 -10.09 -4.08
N VAL A 92 10.71 -10.07 -5.23
CA VAL A 92 12.14 -10.37 -5.33
C VAL A 92 12.83 -9.28 -6.15
N LEU A 93 13.96 -8.78 -5.65
CA LEU A 93 14.81 -7.87 -6.39
C LEU A 93 16.26 -8.37 -6.38
N ASN A 94 16.79 -8.70 -7.57
CA ASN A 94 18.13 -9.27 -7.75
C ASN A 94 18.34 -10.52 -6.87
N ASP A 95 17.43 -11.49 -6.95
CA ASP A 95 17.41 -12.75 -6.18
C ASP A 95 17.36 -12.59 -4.65
N ARG A 96 17.04 -11.39 -4.16
CA ARG A 96 16.83 -11.10 -2.74
C ARG A 96 15.34 -10.94 -2.46
N LEU A 97 14.86 -11.66 -1.45
CA LEU A 97 13.50 -11.56 -0.97
C LEU A 97 13.24 -10.16 -0.40
N ILE A 98 12.11 -9.60 -0.75
CA ILE A 98 11.48 -8.45 -0.12
C ILE A 98 10.22 -8.98 0.58
N LEU A 99 10.12 -8.78 1.89
CA LEU A 99 8.90 -9.06 2.66
C LEU A 99 8.31 -7.73 3.12
N GLY A 100 7.04 -7.51 2.81
CA GLY A 100 6.35 -6.28 3.17
C GLY A 100 5.06 -6.53 3.93
N HIS A 101 4.75 -5.59 4.82
CA HIS A 101 3.47 -5.50 5.50
C HIS A 101 2.90 -4.09 5.35
N VAL A 102 1.59 -4.02 5.12
CA VAL A 102 0.82 -2.78 5.17
C VAL A 102 -0.23 -2.95 6.25
N ILE A 103 -0.24 -2.04 7.23
CA ILE A 103 -1.08 -2.15 8.43
C ILE A 103 -1.90 -0.88 8.55
N LYS A 104 -3.22 -0.97 8.43
CA LYS A 104 -4.15 0.12 8.72
C LYS A 104 -4.25 0.30 10.24
N THR A 105 -3.97 1.51 10.72
CA THR A 105 -4.20 1.86 12.12
C THR A 105 -5.70 1.93 12.38
N VAL A 106 -6.17 1.18 13.38
CA VAL A 106 -7.52 1.31 13.93
C VAL A 106 -7.43 2.27 15.12
N PRO A 107 -8.21 3.36 15.14
CA PRO A 107 -8.27 4.23 16.31
C PRO A 107 -8.66 3.46 17.56
N PRO A 108 -8.17 3.83 18.75
CA PRO A 108 -8.66 3.26 19.99
C PRO A 108 -10.18 3.46 20.09
N PRO A 109 -10.94 2.51 20.66
CA PRO A 109 -12.33 2.76 21.00
C PRO A 109 -12.41 3.95 21.97
N ALA A 110 -13.47 4.74 21.81
CA ALA A 110 -13.76 5.91 22.65
C ALA A 110 -14.13 5.52 24.09
#